data_AF-A0AAE1G270-F1
#
_entry.id   AF-A0AAE1G270-F1
#
_cell.length_a   1.000
_cell.length_b   1.000
_cell.length_c   1.000
_cell.angle_alpha   90.00
_cell.angle_beta   90.00
_cell.angle_gamma   90.00
#
_symmetry.space_group_name_H-M   'P 1'
#
loop_
_entity.id
_entity.type
_entity.pdbx_description
1 polymer ?
#
loop_
_entity_poly.entity_id
_entity_poly.type
_entity_poly.pdbx_seq_one_letter_code
_entity_poly.pdbx_strand_id
1 'polypeptide(L)'
;MSEQERRKKSKKKKQCAECQEFTWIGSAQEKCEQCEKQTPVRDAMEDKDEEQQQRGNRRTTGGKDDSCCSKCKVTFKKGDNSVECDSCKKWFHCGCGKCSINLFKVLKEEKDVLWFCYNCRTGVLTACEEVNKLREENKKVRQELREYREQNEELADSIR
;
A
#
# COMPACT_ATOMS: atom_id res chain seq x y z
N MET A 1 -29.33 46.32 2.42
CA MET A 1 -29.20 45.09 1.61
C MET A 1 -27.95 44.37 2.09
N SER A 2 -28.16 43.20 2.68
CA SER A 2 -27.36 42.53 3.70
C SER A 2 -26.36 41.51 3.14
N GLU A 3 -25.48 41.08 4.04
CA GLU A 3 -24.32 40.18 3.93
C GLU A 3 -24.65 38.70 3.59
N GLN A 4 -25.61 38.42 2.71
CA GLN A 4 -26.17 37.05 2.56
C GLN A 4 -26.13 36.38 1.17
N GLU A 5 -25.54 36.96 0.12
CA GLU A 5 -25.61 36.34 -1.23
C GLU A 5 -24.27 36.10 -1.94
N ARG A 6 -23.28 35.49 -1.26
CA ARG A 6 -22.03 35.02 -1.89
C ARG A 6 -21.65 33.55 -1.63
N ARG A 7 -22.60 32.68 -1.27
CA ARG A 7 -22.38 31.21 -1.27
C ARG A 7 -22.75 30.58 -2.63
N LYS A 8 -21.93 30.79 -3.66
CA LYS A 8 -22.00 29.99 -4.89
C LYS A 8 -21.41 28.60 -4.61
N LYS A 9 -22.28 27.61 -4.35
CA LYS A 9 -21.94 26.19 -4.22
C LYS A 9 -21.37 25.66 -5.54
N SER A 10 -20.09 25.30 -5.55
CA SER A 10 -19.45 24.52 -6.62
C SER A 10 -20.00 23.09 -6.58
N LYS A 11 -20.90 22.76 -7.52
CA LYS A 11 -21.45 21.42 -7.71
C LYS A 11 -20.48 20.63 -8.60
N LYS A 12 -19.69 19.71 -8.03
CA LYS A 12 -18.86 18.77 -8.78
C LYS A 12 -19.73 17.65 -9.36
N LYS A 13 -19.76 17.51 -10.68
CA LYS A 13 -20.24 16.31 -11.38
C LYS A 13 -19.23 15.19 -11.15
N LYS A 14 -19.68 14.03 -10.65
CA LYS A 14 -18.91 12.78 -10.70
C LYS A 14 -19.64 11.82 -11.64
N GLN A 15 -18.89 11.16 -12.51
CA GLN A 15 -19.41 10.23 -13.50
C GLN A 15 -19.36 8.82 -12.89
N CYS A 16 -20.44 8.05 -13.02
CA CYS A 16 -20.44 6.62 -12.67
C CYS A 16 -19.64 5.87 -13.76
N ALA A 17 -18.66 5.06 -13.36
CA ALA A 17 -17.72 4.44 -14.29
C ALA A 17 -18.34 3.31 -15.14
N GLU A 18 -19.49 2.77 -14.75
CA GLU A 18 -20.10 1.60 -15.41
C GLU A 18 -21.26 1.94 -16.37
N CYS A 19 -21.95 3.08 -16.20
CA CYS A 19 -23.16 3.38 -16.97
C CYS A 19 -23.16 4.71 -17.74
N GLN A 20 -22.04 5.44 -17.77
CA GLN A 20 -21.82 6.69 -18.55
C GLN A 20 -22.84 7.84 -18.41
N GLU A 21 -23.92 7.69 -17.64
CA GLU A 21 -24.93 8.72 -17.44
C GLU A 21 -24.56 9.69 -16.29
N PHE A 22 -24.94 10.96 -16.45
CA PHE A 22 -24.65 12.03 -15.49
C PHE A 22 -25.76 12.18 -14.45
N THR A 23 -25.49 11.85 -13.19
CA THR A 23 -26.42 12.15 -12.09
C THR A 23 -26.09 13.47 -11.39
N TRP A 24 -27.14 14.22 -11.02
CA TRP A 24 -27.03 15.49 -10.28
C TRP A 24 -27.06 15.21 -8.77
N ILE A 25 -25.97 15.55 -8.07
CA ILE A 25 -25.88 15.33 -6.62
C ILE A 25 -26.52 16.51 -5.89
N GLY A 26 -27.77 16.33 -5.47
CA GLY A 26 -28.50 17.23 -4.58
C GLY A 26 -29.25 16.44 -3.51
N SER A 27 -28.59 16.18 -2.38
CA SER A 27 -29.10 15.62 -1.11
C SER A 27 -29.72 14.22 -1.12
N ALA A 28 -29.19 13.38 -0.20
CA ALA A 28 -29.77 12.15 0.35
C ALA A 28 -30.08 10.99 -0.62
N GLN A 29 -29.16 10.01 -0.65
CA GLN A 29 -29.41 8.60 -1.00
C GLN A 29 -30.46 8.33 -2.09
N GLU A 30 -30.14 8.65 -3.35
CA GLU A 30 -30.89 8.13 -4.49
C GLU A 30 -30.16 6.91 -5.06
N LYS A 31 -30.82 5.76 -4.96
CA LYS A 31 -30.40 4.49 -5.55
C LYS A 31 -30.60 4.57 -7.07
N CYS A 32 -29.65 4.05 -7.85
CA CYS A 32 -29.83 3.85 -9.28
C CYS A 32 -30.80 2.68 -9.50
N GLU A 33 -31.98 2.96 -10.03
CA GLU A 33 -33.12 2.02 -10.16
C GLU A 33 -32.89 0.90 -11.19
N GLN A 34 -31.84 0.99 -12.02
CA GLN A 34 -31.56 0.03 -13.10
C GLN A 34 -30.46 -1.00 -12.79
N CYS A 35 -29.88 -0.96 -11.59
CA CYS A 35 -28.83 -1.90 -11.18
C CYS A 35 -29.37 -2.96 -10.21
N GLU A 36 -30.40 -3.72 -10.58
CA GLU A 36 -30.87 -4.88 -9.80
C GLU A 36 -29.93 -6.08 -9.94
N LYS A 37 -28.70 -5.96 -9.42
CA LYS A 37 -27.88 -7.12 -9.08
C LYS A 37 -27.56 -7.07 -7.60
N GLN A 38 -28.20 -8.00 -6.91
CA GLN A 38 -28.05 -8.39 -5.52
C GLN A 38 -26.61 -8.25 -5.06
N THR A 39 -26.41 -7.49 -3.99
CA THR A 39 -25.20 -7.60 -3.18
C THR A 39 -25.19 -8.98 -2.53
N PRO A 40 -24.14 -9.80 -2.66
CA PRO A 40 -24.04 -11.01 -1.87
C PRO A 40 -23.99 -10.66 -0.38
N VAL A 41 -24.90 -11.27 0.36
CA VAL A 41 -24.97 -11.31 1.83
C VAL A 41 -23.60 -11.72 2.35
N ARG A 42 -22.98 -10.85 3.14
CA ARG A 42 -21.79 -11.18 3.92
C ARG A 42 -22.26 -11.90 5.17
N ASP A 43 -22.08 -13.22 5.18
CA ASP A 43 -22.13 -13.99 6.42
C ASP A 43 -21.09 -13.44 7.40
N ALA A 44 -21.57 -13.21 8.62
CA ALA A 44 -20.80 -12.77 9.76
C ALA A 44 -19.82 -13.87 10.16
N MET A 45 -18.52 -13.62 9.95
CA MET A 45 -17.46 -14.25 10.72
C MET A 45 -16.97 -13.21 11.72
N GLU A 46 -17.52 -13.29 12.93
CA GLU A 46 -16.97 -12.65 14.12
C GLU A 46 -15.79 -13.50 14.61
N ASP A 47 -14.57 -13.16 14.19
CA ASP A 47 -13.38 -13.44 14.97
C ASP A 47 -12.82 -12.09 15.45
N LYS A 48 -13.22 -11.75 16.67
CA LYS A 48 -12.46 -10.88 17.55
C LYS A 48 -11.12 -11.56 17.83
N ASP A 49 -10.02 -10.89 17.51
CA ASP A 49 -9.16 -10.33 18.57
C ASP A 49 -7.85 -9.74 18.03
N GLU A 50 -7.46 -8.67 18.70
CA GLU A 50 -6.13 -8.05 18.75
C GLU A 50 -5.65 -7.23 17.54
N GLU A 51 -6.26 -6.06 17.49
CA GLU A 51 -5.52 -4.80 17.52
C GLU A 51 -4.19 -4.89 18.31
N GLN A 52 -3.09 -5.05 17.59
CA GLN A 52 -1.83 -4.43 17.96
C GLN A 52 -1.32 -3.58 16.79
N GLN A 53 -1.81 -2.34 16.77
CA GLN A 53 -1.07 -1.21 16.24
C GLN A 53 0.26 -1.08 17.00
N GLN A 54 1.25 -1.85 16.58
CA GLN A 54 2.65 -1.56 16.81
C GLN A 54 3.38 -1.63 15.47
N ARG A 55 2.98 -0.78 14.51
CA ARG A 55 3.93 -0.31 13.51
C ARG A 55 4.90 0.60 14.25
N GLY A 56 5.92 -0.07 14.78
CA GLY A 56 6.87 0.45 15.73
C GLY A 56 7.38 1.82 15.32
N ASN A 57 7.04 2.79 16.16
CA ASN A 57 8.00 3.72 16.74
C ASN A 57 9.43 3.30 16.41
N ARG A 58 10.13 4.10 15.59
CA ARG A 58 11.52 3.88 15.16
C ARG A 58 12.41 3.85 16.41
N ARG A 59 12.46 2.70 17.10
CA ARG A 59 13.21 2.51 18.35
C ARG A 59 14.68 2.55 17.98
N THR A 60 15.28 3.69 18.27
CA THR A 60 16.71 3.90 18.40
C THR A 60 17.21 3.12 19.62
N THR A 61 17.36 1.80 19.47
CA THR A 61 18.28 1.02 20.31
C THR A 61 19.40 0.51 19.42
N GLY A 62 20.04 1.44 18.72
CA GLY A 62 21.33 1.20 18.07
C GLY A 62 22.41 1.26 19.13
N GLY A 63 23.13 0.16 19.31
CA GLY A 63 24.39 0.18 20.04
C GLY A 63 25.31 1.24 19.41
N LYS A 64 25.88 2.09 20.26
CA LYS A 64 26.98 3.08 20.14
C LYS A 64 27.64 3.52 18.80
N ASP A 65 27.31 3.00 17.62
CA ASP A 65 28.02 3.19 16.35
C ASP A 65 27.16 3.78 15.22
N ASP A 66 25.91 4.19 15.47
CA ASP A 66 25.02 4.78 14.45
C ASP A 66 25.44 6.18 13.97
N SER A 67 26.49 6.76 14.56
CA SER A 67 27.00 8.07 14.17
C SER A 67 27.86 8.06 12.90
N CYS A 68 28.12 6.89 12.30
CA CYS A 68 29.09 6.75 11.21
C CYS A 68 28.47 6.20 9.92
N CYS A 69 28.90 6.72 8.77
CA CYS A 69 28.49 6.22 7.47
C CYS A 69 28.96 4.78 7.28
N SER A 70 28.04 3.88 6.96
CA SER A 70 28.35 2.45 6.81
C SER A 70 29.28 2.12 5.65
N LYS A 71 29.40 3.01 4.65
CA LYS A 71 30.30 2.83 3.49
C LYS A 71 31.69 3.42 3.71
N CYS A 72 31.81 4.70 4.07
CA CYS A 72 33.11 5.36 4.22
C CYS A 72 33.65 5.35 5.66
N LYS A 73 32.85 4.89 6.64
CA LYS A 73 33.18 4.85 8.08
C LYS A 73 33.46 6.22 8.71
N VAL A 74 33.22 7.31 8.00
CA VAL A 74 33.33 8.69 8.50
C VAL A 74 32.07 9.06 9.28
N THR A 75 32.25 9.71 10.43
CA THR A 75 31.19 10.24 11.29
C THR A 75 30.40 11.34 10.60
N PHE A 76 29.07 11.34 10.76
CA PHE A 76 28.21 12.39 10.24
C PHE A 76 28.44 13.72 10.98
N LYS A 77 28.60 14.81 10.23
CA LYS A 77 28.62 16.16 10.77
C LYS A 77 27.22 16.75 10.80
N LYS A 78 27.02 17.77 11.66
CA LYS A 78 25.76 18.52 11.70
C LYS A 78 25.52 19.18 10.33
N GLY A 79 24.40 18.82 9.70
CA GLY A 79 24.03 19.32 8.37
C GLY A 79 24.43 18.40 7.21
N ASP A 80 25.09 17.28 7.47
CA ASP A 80 25.37 16.31 6.41
C ASP A 80 24.08 15.64 5.93
N ASN A 81 23.92 15.60 4.60
CA ASN A 81 22.82 14.86 3.98
C ASN A 81 23.10 13.37 4.12
N SER A 82 22.36 12.71 5.01
CA SER A 82 22.47 11.29 5.29
C SER A 82 21.11 10.61 5.17
N VAL A 83 21.12 9.37 4.71
CA VAL A 83 19.92 8.56 4.50
C VAL A 83 20.13 7.18 5.12
N GLU A 84 19.08 6.68 5.76
CA GLU A 84 19.04 5.34 6.35
C GLU A 84 18.47 4.35 5.35
N CYS A 85 19.09 3.17 5.22
CA CYS A 85 18.55 2.09 4.40
C CYS A 85 17.35 1.44 5.09
N ASP A 86 16.20 1.35 4.42
CA ASP A 86 14.98 0.78 4.99
C ASP A 86 15.06 -0.72 5.25
N SER A 87 15.98 -1.43 4.58
CA SER A 87 16.19 -2.86 4.78
C SER A 87 17.19 -3.15 5.91
N CYS A 88 18.43 -2.65 5.82
CA CYS A 88 19.48 -2.99 6.79
C CYS A 88 19.66 -1.98 7.93
N LYS A 89 18.85 -0.92 7.97
CA LYS A 89 18.85 0.14 9.01
C LYS A 89 20.19 0.86 9.21
N LYS A 90 21.07 0.78 8.22
CA LYS A 90 22.37 1.43 8.21
C LYS A 90 22.28 2.82 7.59
N TRP A 91 23.02 3.78 8.16
CA TRP A 91 23.12 5.14 7.66
C TRP A 91 24.23 5.32 6.64
N PHE A 92 23.98 6.16 5.63
CA PHE A 92 24.92 6.48 4.58
C PHE A 92 24.88 7.98 4.27
N HIS A 93 26.04 8.60 3.99
CA HIS A 93 26.04 9.89 3.31
C HIS A 93 25.35 9.74 1.95
N CYS A 94 24.60 10.75 1.50
CA CYS A 94 23.91 10.71 0.22
C CYS A 94 24.87 10.38 -0.93
N GLY A 95 26.05 11.02 -0.97
CA GLY A 95 27.09 10.72 -1.97
C GLY A 95 27.61 9.28 -1.88
N CYS A 96 27.84 8.76 -0.66
CA CYS A 96 28.26 7.37 -0.46
C CYS A 96 27.22 6.37 -0.95
N GLY A 97 25.95 6.63 -0.66
CA GLY A 97 24.79 5.82 -1.07
C GLY A 97 24.36 6.02 -2.52
N LYS A 98 25.02 6.91 -3.29
CA LYS A 98 24.58 7.35 -4.63
C LYS A 98 23.12 7.87 -4.63
N CYS A 99 22.69 8.49 -3.53
CA CYS A 99 21.41 9.18 -3.43
C CYS A 99 21.59 10.61 -3.95
N SER A 100 20.84 10.98 -4.99
CA SER A 100 20.87 12.35 -5.51
C SER A 100 20.21 13.31 -4.52
N ILE A 101 20.60 14.59 -4.55
CA ILE A 101 20.03 15.61 -3.66
C ILE A 101 18.51 15.74 -3.89
N ASN A 102 18.04 15.60 -5.14
CA ASN A 102 16.62 15.63 -5.46
C ASN A 102 15.89 14.44 -4.85
N LEU A 103 16.44 13.22 -4.96
CA LEU A 103 15.86 12.05 -4.32
C LEU A 103 15.86 12.20 -2.79
N PHE A 104 16.93 12.75 -2.20
CA PHE A 104 16.99 13.01 -0.77
C PHE A 104 15.90 13.99 -0.31
N LYS A 105 15.61 15.04 -1.08
CA LYS A 105 14.50 15.96 -0.79
C LYS A 105 13.16 15.24 -0.81
N VAL A 106 12.90 14.42 -1.83
CA VAL A 106 11.68 13.61 -1.92
C VAL A 106 11.57 12.66 -0.72
N LEU A 107 12.64 11.95 -0.36
CA LEU A 107 12.66 11.05 0.81
C LEU A 107 12.42 11.78 2.14
N LYS A 108 12.74 13.08 2.21
CA LYS A 108 12.52 13.90 3.40
C LYS A 108 11.08 14.42 3.47
N GLU A 109 10.47 14.71 2.34
CA GLU A 109 9.11 15.25 2.22
C GLU A 109 8.05 14.13 2.25
N GLU A 110 8.33 13.01 1.59
CA GLU A 110 7.42 11.89 1.40
C GLU A 110 7.79 10.72 2.32
N LYS A 111 6.85 10.33 3.19
CA LYS A 111 7.07 9.23 4.15
C LYS A 111 6.91 7.84 3.55
N ASP A 112 6.22 7.73 2.43
CA ASP A 112 5.89 6.45 1.78
C ASP A 112 6.95 6.02 0.75
N VAL A 113 8.00 6.82 0.57
CA VAL A 113 9.10 6.49 -0.34
C VAL A 113 10.20 5.79 0.44
N LEU A 114 10.44 4.53 0.10
CA LEU A 114 11.51 3.72 0.69
C LEU A 114 12.82 3.92 -0.07
N TRP A 115 13.93 3.93 0.66
CA TRP A 115 15.27 3.95 0.09
C TRP A 115 16.09 2.74 0.54
N PHE A 116 16.74 2.11 -0.43
CA PHE A 116 17.61 0.96 -0.20
C PHE A 116 19.04 1.27 -0.66
N CYS A 117 20.01 0.94 0.19
CA CYS A 117 21.42 0.98 -0.19
C CYS A 117 21.71 -0.03 -1.31
N TYR A 118 22.82 0.15 -2.01
CA TYR A 118 23.18 -0.68 -3.17
C TYR A 118 23.12 -2.19 -2.90
N ASN A 119 23.61 -2.63 -1.74
CA ASN A 119 23.63 -4.05 -1.38
C ASN A 119 22.22 -4.60 -1.10
N CYS A 120 21.34 -3.80 -0.51
CA CYS A 120 19.97 -4.21 -0.22
C CYS A 120 19.07 -4.13 -1.45
N ARG A 121 19.35 -3.19 -2.38
CA ARG A 121 18.52 -2.96 -3.57
C ARG A 121 18.35 -4.23 -4.40
N THR A 122 19.44 -4.95 -4.67
CA THR A 122 19.36 -6.20 -5.45
C THR A 122 18.48 -7.23 -4.75
N GLY A 123 18.69 -7.46 -3.46
CA GLY A 123 17.88 -8.43 -2.70
C GLY A 123 16.40 -8.07 -2.65
N VAL A 124 16.06 -6.78 -2.50
CA VAL A 124 14.67 -6.32 -2.52
C VAL A 124 14.02 -6.54 -3.90
N LEU A 125 14.74 -6.23 -5.00
CA LEU A 125 14.22 -6.46 -6.34
C LEU A 125 13.95 -7.94 -6.61
N THR A 126 14.89 -8.82 -6.25
CA THR A 126 14.72 -10.27 -6.37
C THR A 126 13.54 -10.76 -5.53
N ALA A 127 13.42 -10.31 -4.28
CA ALA A 127 12.28 -10.68 -3.43
C ALA A 127 10.94 -10.20 -4.01
N CYS A 128 10.89 -9.02 -4.64
CA CYS A 128 9.69 -8.54 -5.31
C CYS A 128 9.29 -9.42 -6.50
N GLU A 129 10.25 -9.87 -7.31
CA GLU A 129 10.02 -10.79 -8.43
C GLU A 129 9.49 -12.14 -7.93
N GLU A 130 10.12 -12.71 -6.90
CA GLU A 130 9.69 -13.98 -6.29
C GLU A 130 8.29 -13.87 -5.68
N VAL A 131 7.99 -12.78 -4.96
CA VAL A 131 6.65 -12.54 -4.40
C VAL A 131 5.60 -12.43 -5.51
N ASN A 132 5.91 -11.79 -6.63
CA ASN A 132 4.98 -11.73 -7.77
C ASN A 132 4.75 -13.11 -8.38
N LYS A 133 5.81 -13.90 -8.56
CA LYS A 133 5.69 -15.29 -9.03
C LYS A 133 4.81 -16.13 -8.09
N LEU A 134 5.08 -16.07 -6.79
CA LEU A 134 4.30 -16.79 -5.78
C LEU A 134 2.84 -16.32 -5.74
N ARG A 135 2.55 -15.05 -6.00
CA ARG A 135 1.17 -14.54 -6.08
C ARG A 135 0.42 -15.17 -7.26
N GLU A 136 1.05 -15.27 -8.42
CA GLU A 136 0.44 -15.90 -9.60
C GLU A 136 0.24 -17.41 -9.41
N GLU A 137 1.22 -18.10 -8.83
CA GLU A 137 1.11 -19.53 -8.50
C GLU A 137 0.00 -19.77 -7.47
N ASN A 138 -0.07 -18.98 -6.41
CA ASN A 138 -1.15 -19.07 -5.42
C ASN A 138 -2.53 -18.81 -6.03
N LYS A 139 -2.62 -17.89 -7.01
CA LYS A 139 -3.88 -17.63 -7.73
C LYS A 139 -4.32 -18.86 -8.52
N LYS A 140 -3.40 -19.52 -9.24
CA LYS A 140 -3.67 -20.76 -9.99
C LYS A 140 -4.11 -21.89 -9.07
N VAL A 141 -3.36 -22.16 -8.01
CA VAL A 141 -3.70 -23.22 -7.04
C VAL A 141 -5.08 -23.00 -6.41
N ARG A 142 -5.42 -21.75 -6.07
CA ARG A 142 -6.76 -21.41 -5.55
C ARG A 142 -7.87 -21.63 -6.57
N GLN A 143 -7.58 -21.48 -7.86
CA GLN A 143 -8.53 -21.75 -8.93
C GLN A 143 -8.72 -23.26 -9.12
N GLU A 144 -7.63 -24.03 -9.22
CA GLU A 144 -7.68 -25.50 -9.33
C GLU A 144 -8.43 -26.13 -8.14
N LEU A 145 -8.22 -25.62 -6.92
CA LEU A 145 -8.96 -26.07 -5.74
C LEU A 145 -10.47 -25.79 -5.81
N ARG A 146 -10.88 -24.74 -6.52
CA ARG A 146 -12.30 -24.43 -6.73
C ARG A 146 -12.90 -25.41 -7.72
N GLU A 147 -12.25 -25.59 -8.86
CA GLU A 147 -12.69 -26.51 -9.93
C GLU A 147 -12.77 -27.95 -9.41
N TYR A 148 -11.80 -28.39 -8.62
CA TYR A 148 -11.81 -29.72 -8.01
C TYR A 148 -12.96 -29.90 -7.01
N ARG A 149 -13.32 -28.84 -6.26
CA ARG A 149 -14.47 -28.89 -5.34
C ARG A 149 -15.79 -29.04 -6.11
N GLU A 150 -15.96 -28.31 -7.20
CA GLU A 150 -17.15 -28.38 -8.07
C GLU A 150 -17.28 -29.79 -8.68
N GLN A 151 -16.19 -30.34 -9.22
CA GLN A 151 -16.18 -31.70 -9.78
C GLN A 151 -16.55 -32.78 -8.74
N ASN A 152 -16.08 -32.62 -7.50
CA ASN A 152 -16.42 -33.56 -6.43
C ASN A 152 -17.89 -33.47 -6.02
N GLU A 153 -18.50 -32.29 -6.08
CA GLU A 153 -19.93 -32.09 -5.83
C GLU A 153 -20.77 -32.75 -6.93
N GLU A 154 -20.44 -32.50 -8.20
CA GLU A 154 -21.10 -33.14 -9.35
C GLU A 154 -21.01 -34.67 -9.29
N LEU A 155 -19.83 -35.20 -8.95
CA LEU A 155 -19.63 -36.65 -8.81
C LEU A 155 -20.47 -37.21 -7.64
N ALA A 156 -20.52 -36.51 -6.51
CA ALA A 156 -21.32 -36.92 -5.36
C ALA A 156 -22.82 -36.95 -5.68
N ASP A 157 -23.31 -36.00 -6.47
CA ASP A 157 -24.69 -35.98 -6.94
C ASP A 157 -24.99 -37.09 -7.96
N SER A 158 -24.03 -37.45 -8.83
CA SER A 158 -24.23 -38.53 -9.81
C SER A 158 -24.38 -39.94 -9.20
N ILE A 159 -23.88 -40.14 -7.98
CA ILE A 159 -23.95 -41.41 -7.24
C ILE A 159 -25.29 -41.55 -6.50
N ARG A 160 -26.02 -40.46 -6.28
CA ARG A 160 -27.29 -40.42 -5.55
C ARG A 160 -28.47 -40.84 -6.43
#